data_AF-A0A0C2N444-F1
#
_entry.id   AF-A0A0C2N444-F1
#
_cell.length_a   1.000
_cell.length_b   1.000
_cell.length_c   1.000
_cell.angle_alpha   90.00
_cell.angle_beta   90.00
_cell.angle_gamma   90.00
#
_symmetry.space_group_name_H-M   'P 1'
#
loop_
_entity.id
_entity.type
_entity.pdbx_description
1 polymer ?
#
loop_
_entity_poly.entity_id
_entity_poly.type
_entity_poly.pdbx_seq_one_letter_code
_entity_poly.pdbx_strand_id
1 'polypeptide(L)'
;MDKEHLKVRPTLGLGGPKSVLDAMAQVSECEETFESSTDVDKLIRLMIVVTETSSKRAGHGDIIGLFHPSDGQCKIRAEDNVTSADMDYIHPHMLGQSLSKNNIRVLILTNSTKIKHYKVCNFQFFGKVDP
;
A
#
# COMPACT_ATOMS: atom_id res chain seq x y z
N MET A 1 -19.73 -9.57 -25.65
CA MET A 1 -18.58 -8.97 -24.95
C MET A 1 -18.84 -9.14 -23.47
N ASP A 2 -18.38 -10.26 -22.90
CA ASP A 2 -18.42 -10.45 -21.46
C ASP A 2 -17.41 -9.50 -20.84
N LYS A 3 -17.90 -8.56 -20.03
CA LYS A 3 -17.03 -7.72 -19.20
C LYS A 3 -16.52 -8.62 -18.09
N GLU A 4 -15.28 -9.05 -18.18
CA GLU A 4 -14.58 -9.62 -17.03
C GLU A 4 -14.44 -8.53 -15.97
N HIS A 5 -15.40 -8.50 -15.04
CA HIS A 5 -15.27 -7.74 -13.82
C HIS A 5 -14.27 -8.46 -12.92
N LEU A 6 -13.35 -7.70 -12.32
CA LEU A 6 -12.42 -8.19 -11.30
C LEU A 6 -13.21 -8.93 -10.21
N LYS A 7 -13.14 -10.27 -10.19
CA LYS A 7 -13.84 -11.10 -9.20
C LYS A 7 -13.04 -11.11 -7.91
N VAL A 8 -13.27 -10.11 -7.06
CA VAL A 8 -12.69 -10.05 -5.72
C VAL A 8 -13.66 -10.65 -4.72
N ARG A 9 -13.20 -11.56 -3.86
CA ARG A 9 -13.98 -12.06 -2.72
C ARG A 9 -13.77 -11.12 -1.53
N PRO A 10 -14.84 -10.62 -0.89
CA PRO A 10 -14.69 -9.81 0.31
C PRO A 10 -14.07 -10.65 1.44
N THR A 11 -12.94 -10.22 1.96
CA THR A 11 -12.33 -10.80 3.16
C THR A 11 -12.85 -10.06 4.39
N LEU A 12 -13.56 -10.77 5.27
CA LEU A 12 -14.05 -10.19 6.51
C LEU A 12 -12.91 -10.13 7.54
N GLY A 13 -12.29 -8.96 7.71
CA GLY A 13 -11.41 -8.70 8.85
C GLY A 13 -12.18 -7.99 9.95
N LEU A 14 -11.89 -8.28 11.22
CA LEU A 14 -12.41 -7.54 12.38
C LEU A 14 -12.32 -6.02 12.13
N GLY A 15 -13.36 -5.30 12.57
CA GLY A 15 -13.49 -3.86 12.39
C GLY A 15 -12.28 -3.12 12.94
N GLY A 16 -11.70 -2.19 12.16
CA GLY A 16 -10.51 -1.45 12.55
C GLY A 16 -9.63 -1.05 11.36
N PRO A 17 -8.49 -0.41 11.63
CA PRO A 17 -7.51 -0.06 10.60
C PRO A 17 -6.99 -1.31 9.86
N LYS A 18 -6.77 -1.18 8.56
CA LYS A 18 -6.25 -2.26 7.69
C LYS A 18 -4.76 -2.05 7.39
N SER A 19 -4.07 -3.04 6.83
CA SER A 19 -2.64 -2.97 6.48
C SER A 19 -2.42 -2.34 5.09
N VAL A 20 -3.03 -1.17 4.84
CA VAL A 20 -3.00 -0.52 3.51
C VAL A 20 -1.57 -0.07 3.16
N LEU A 21 -0.87 0.59 4.10
CA LEU A 21 0.49 1.08 3.85
C LEU A 21 1.48 -0.06 3.59
N ASP A 22 1.34 -1.20 4.26
CA ASP A 22 2.17 -2.39 4.01
C ASP A 22 1.94 -2.93 2.61
N ALA A 23 0.67 -3.04 2.19
CA ALA A 23 0.35 -3.46 0.83
C ALA A 23 0.95 -2.51 -0.22
N MET A 24 0.88 -1.19 0.02
CA MET A 24 1.53 -0.20 -0.83
C MET A 24 3.05 -0.40 -0.89
N ALA A 25 3.69 -0.67 0.26
CA ALA A 25 5.13 -0.91 0.34
C ALA A 25 5.56 -2.18 -0.41
N GLN A 26 4.75 -3.23 -0.34
CA GLN A 26 5.01 -4.46 -1.09
C GLN A 26 4.88 -4.22 -2.60
N VAL A 27 3.84 -3.53 -3.05
CA VAL A 27 3.67 -3.19 -4.48
C VAL A 27 4.77 -2.24 -4.96
N SER A 28 5.27 -1.34 -4.12
CA SER A 28 6.33 -0.42 -4.52
C SER A 28 7.69 -1.09 -4.63
N GLU A 29 8.01 -2.09 -3.81
CA GLU A 29 9.33 -2.74 -3.77
C GLU A 29 9.43 -4.04 -4.57
N CYS A 30 8.31 -4.72 -4.85
CA CYS A 30 8.31 -5.93 -5.67
C CYS A 30 8.35 -5.57 -7.16
N GLU A 31 9.54 -5.65 -7.78
CA GLU A 31 9.76 -5.31 -9.20
C GLU A 31 9.13 -6.33 -10.20
N GLU A 32 8.81 -7.54 -9.77
CA GLU A 32 8.49 -8.67 -10.66
C GLU A 32 7.00 -8.78 -11.06
N THR A 33 6.41 -7.76 -11.68
CA THR A 33 5.14 -7.96 -12.42
C THR A 33 4.99 -7.12 -13.68
N PHE A 34 5.89 -6.19 -13.94
CA PHE A 34 5.81 -5.31 -15.10
C PHE A 34 7.07 -5.48 -15.94
N GLU A 35 6.91 -6.07 -17.13
CA GLU A 35 7.99 -6.28 -18.09
C GLU A 35 8.84 -5.01 -18.23
N SER A 36 10.14 -5.16 -17.93
CA SER A 36 11.15 -4.11 -17.98
C SER A 36 11.34 -3.68 -19.44
N SER A 37 10.48 -2.77 -19.89
CA SER A 37 10.64 -2.04 -21.14
C SER A 37 11.71 -0.97 -20.93
N THR A 38 12.65 -0.93 -21.85
CA THR A 38 13.99 -0.33 -21.85
C THR A 38 14.09 1.21 -21.65
N ASP A 39 13.12 1.86 -21.01
CA ASP A 39 13.14 3.30 -20.70
C ASP A 39 12.44 3.61 -19.35
N VAL A 40 12.62 2.71 -18.36
CA VAL A 40 11.95 2.72 -17.05
C VAL A 40 12.17 4.01 -16.25
N ASP A 41 13.33 4.65 -16.42
CA ASP A 41 13.71 5.88 -15.71
C ASP A 41 12.87 7.11 -16.10
N LYS A 42 12.07 7.02 -17.18
CA LYS A 42 11.24 8.15 -17.66
C LYS A 42 9.75 7.98 -17.42
N LEU A 43 9.30 6.81 -16.97
CA LEU A 43 7.87 6.53 -16.81
C LEU A 43 7.41 6.82 -15.38
N ILE A 44 6.40 7.69 -15.25
CA ILE A 44 5.70 7.91 -13.98
C ILE A 44 4.72 6.76 -13.77
N ARG A 45 4.86 6.03 -12.67
CA ARG A 45 3.94 4.97 -12.28
C ARG A 45 2.81 5.56 -11.41
N LEU A 46 1.57 5.19 -11.66
CA LEU A 46 0.43 5.63 -10.85
C LEU A 46 -0.13 4.45 -10.03
N MET A 47 -0.08 4.56 -8.71
CA MET A 47 -0.71 3.63 -7.78
C MET A 47 -2.06 4.20 -7.32
N ILE A 48 -3.16 3.49 -7.60
CA ILE A 48 -4.50 3.86 -7.14
C ILE A 48 -4.86 2.97 -5.96
N VAL A 49 -5.10 3.58 -4.80
CA VAL A 49 -5.48 2.90 -3.56
C VAL A 49 -6.94 3.21 -3.27
N VAL A 50 -7.78 2.19 -3.22
CA VAL A 50 -9.20 2.32 -2.86
C VAL A 50 -9.40 1.72 -1.47
N THR A 51 -9.84 2.53 -0.51
CA THR A 51 -10.03 2.06 0.87
C THR A 51 -11.11 2.85 1.59
N GLU A 52 -11.89 2.18 2.44
CA GLU A 52 -12.88 2.82 3.31
C GLU A 52 -12.36 3.00 4.75
N THR A 53 -11.14 2.52 5.03
CA THR A 53 -10.57 2.43 6.38
C THR A 53 -9.28 3.24 6.50
N SER A 54 -8.89 3.56 7.73
CA SER A 54 -7.53 4.03 8.03
C SER A 54 -6.53 2.88 7.92
N SER A 55 -5.27 3.20 7.73
CA SER A 55 -4.20 2.21 7.76
C SER A 55 -3.55 2.07 9.13
N LYS A 56 -3.07 0.87 9.43
CA LYS A 56 -2.04 0.63 10.44
C LYS A 56 -0.70 1.22 9.95
N ARG A 57 0.18 1.51 10.90
CA ARG A 57 1.54 2.08 10.73
C ARG A 57 2.43 1.53 11.85
N ALA A 58 3.74 1.67 11.71
CA ALA A 58 4.71 1.33 12.75
C ALA A 58 4.24 1.75 14.18
N GLY A 59 4.45 0.85 15.15
CA GLY A 59 3.96 0.87 16.52
C GLY A 59 2.59 0.19 16.72
N HIS A 60 1.79 -0.02 15.66
CA HIS A 60 0.52 -0.75 15.82
C HIS A 60 0.70 -2.26 15.97
N GLY A 61 1.84 -2.82 15.57
CA GLY A 61 2.16 -4.24 15.73
C GLY A 61 2.39 -4.66 17.18
N ASP A 62 2.76 -3.73 18.05
CA ASP A 62 3.03 -3.97 19.47
C ASP A 62 1.86 -4.68 20.18
N ILE A 63 0.61 -4.36 19.82
CA ILE A 63 -0.60 -4.96 20.43
C ILE A 63 -0.76 -6.45 20.12
N ILE A 64 -0.11 -6.94 19.08
CA ILE A 64 -0.12 -8.35 18.65
C ILE A 64 1.27 -9.00 18.75
N GLY A 65 2.23 -8.34 19.41
CA GLY A 65 3.56 -8.89 19.66
C GLY A 65 4.53 -8.81 18.47
N LEU A 66 4.26 -7.96 17.47
CA LEU A 66 5.18 -7.72 16.36
C LEU A 66 6.12 -6.58 16.73
N PHE A 67 7.29 -6.92 17.27
CA PHE A 67 8.25 -5.94 17.81
C PHE A 67 9.41 -5.62 16.85
N HIS A 68 9.65 -6.47 15.85
CA HIS A 68 10.70 -6.19 14.88
C HIS A 68 10.20 -5.14 13.88
N PRO A 69 10.92 -4.03 13.67
CA PRO A 69 10.53 -3.03 12.67
C PRO A 69 10.45 -3.65 11.28
N SER A 70 9.53 -3.13 10.45
CA SER A 70 9.51 -3.46 9.02
C SER A 70 10.86 -3.14 8.37
N ASP A 71 11.40 -4.08 7.60
CA ASP A 71 12.61 -3.90 6.79
C ASP A 71 12.35 -3.20 5.45
N GLY A 72 11.08 -2.99 5.10
CA GLY A 72 10.66 -2.38 3.84
C GLY A 72 11.00 -3.20 2.60
N GLN A 73 11.36 -4.48 2.72
CA GLN A 73 11.74 -5.30 1.56
C GLN A 73 10.51 -5.98 0.93
N CYS A 74 10.62 -6.33 -0.36
CA CYS A 74 9.64 -7.15 -1.06
C CYS A 74 9.59 -8.56 -0.45
N LYS A 75 8.39 -9.02 -0.12
CA LYS A 75 8.08 -10.32 0.50
C LYS A 75 6.94 -11.06 -0.21
N ILE A 76 6.29 -10.44 -1.19
CA ILE A 76 5.37 -11.13 -2.08
C ILE A 76 6.21 -12.05 -2.98
N ARG A 77 6.08 -13.36 -2.78
CA ARG A 77 6.53 -14.38 -3.75
C ARG A 77 5.32 -14.83 -4.56
N ALA A 78 5.54 -15.39 -5.76
CA ALA A 78 4.51 -15.84 -6.71
C ALA A 78 3.48 -16.86 -6.15
N GLU A 79 3.63 -17.30 -4.91
CA GLU A 79 2.74 -18.19 -4.17
C GLU A 79 2.26 -17.50 -2.88
N ASP A 80 1.48 -16.42 -3.02
CA ASP A 80 0.49 -15.78 -2.11
C ASP A 80 0.74 -15.63 -0.58
N ASN A 81 1.88 -16.06 -0.06
CA ASN A 81 2.21 -15.98 1.35
C ASN A 81 3.15 -14.81 1.56
N VAL A 82 2.57 -13.67 1.95
CA VAL A 82 3.34 -12.57 2.56
C VAL A 82 4.01 -13.15 3.81
N THR A 83 5.30 -13.44 3.70
CA THR A 83 6.13 -13.94 4.80
C THR A 83 6.46 -12.77 5.73
N SER A 84 5.47 -12.28 6.46
CA SER A 84 5.65 -11.22 7.46
C SER A 84 4.91 -11.54 8.76
N ALA A 85 5.17 -12.74 9.31
CA ALA A 85 4.60 -13.13 10.59
C ALA A 85 5.33 -12.52 11.80
N ASP A 86 6.46 -11.83 11.60
CA ASP A 86 7.31 -11.36 12.71
C ASP A 86 7.84 -9.93 12.52
N MET A 87 7.16 -9.09 11.73
CA MET A 87 7.53 -7.68 11.60
C MET A 87 6.32 -6.77 11.75
N ASP A 88 6.54 -5.63 12.40
CA ASP A 88 5.60 -4.53 12.53
C ASP A 88 5.27 -3.91 11.16
N TYR A 89 4.21 -3.11 11.14
CA TYR A 89 3.75 -2.35 9.97
C TYR A 89 4.80 -1.34 9.51
N ILE A 90 4.77 -1.00 8.22
CA ILE A 90 5.70 -0.04 7.61
C ILE A 90 5.56 1.34 8.26
N HIS A 91 6.71 1.99 8.48
CA HIS A 91 6.74 3.39 8.86
C HIS A 91 6.44 4.27 7.62
N PRO A 92 5.54 5.27 7.69
CA PRO A 92 5.15 6.07 6.52
C PRO A 92 6.32 6.73 5.78
N HIS A 93 7.36 7.12 6.50
CA HIS A 93 8.58 7.68 5.91
C HIS A 93 9.30 6.69 4.97
N MET A 94 9.41 5.42 5.34
CA MET A 94 10.07 4.41 4.50
C MET A 94 9.26 4.14 3.23
N LEU A 95 7.93 4.09 3.34
CA LEU A 95 7.05 4.03 2.17
C LEU A 95 7.24 5.24 1.25
N GLY A 96 7.41 6.45 1.82
CA GLY A 96 7.67 7.66 1.04
C GLY A 96 8.98 7.58 0.26
N GLN A 97 10.04 7.04 0.87
CA GLN A 97 11.32 6.80 0.20
C GLN A 97 11.18 5.78 -0.95
N SER A 98 10.48 4.66 -0.70
CA SER A 98 10.22 3.63 -1.71
C SER A 98 9.45 4.19 -2.92
N LEU A 99 8.34 4.89 -2.69
CA LEU A 99 7.53 5.49 -3.75
C LEU A 99 8.34 6.50 -4.57
N SER A 100 9.13 7.35 -3.90
CA SER A 100 9.99 8.33 -4.58
C SER A 100 11.09 7.67 -5.40
N LYS A 101 11.76 6.65 -4.84
CA LYS A 101 12.82 5.88 -5.50
C LYS A 101 12.31 5.22 -6.78
N ASN A 102 11.08 4.71 -6.75
CA ASN A 102 10.50 3.94 -7.85
C ASN A 102 9.59 4.78 -8.78
N ASN A 103 9.66 6.12 -8.68
CA ASN A 103 8.88 7.09 -9.46
C ASN A 103 7.36 6.81 -9.46
N ILE A 104 6.83 6.44 -8.28
CA ILE A 104 5.43 6.11 -8.09
C ILE A 104 4.68 7.29 -7.48
N ARG A 105 3.64 7.75 -8.16
CA ARG A 105 2.64 8.68 -7.63
C ARG A 105 1.46 7.90 -7.08
N VAL A 106 0.89 8.37 -5.97
CA VAL A 106 -0.23 7.69 -5.31
C VAL A 106 -1.49 8.54 -5.37
N LEU A 107 -2.60 7.93 -5.79
CA LEU A 107 -3.96 8.45 -5.69
C LEU A 107 -4.74 7.61 -4.68
N ILE A 108 -5.20 8.22 -3.58
CA ILE A 108 -6.00 7.51 -2.57
C ILE A 108 -7.47 7.93 -2.69
N LEU A 109 -8.32 6.97 -3.04
CA LEU A 109 -9.76 7.07 -3.08
C LEU A 109 -10.32 6.52 -1.76
N THR A 110 -10.85 7.42 -0.93
CA THR A 110 -11.32 7.08 0.41
C THR A 110 -12.55 7.86 0.82
N ASN A 111 -13.29 7.34 1.81
CA ASN A 111 -14.38 8.07 2.47
C ASN A 111 -13.87 9.39 3.08
N SER A 112 -14.71 10.44 3.03
CA SER A 112 -14.41 11.79 3.52
C SER A 112 -13.91 11.83 4.97
N THR A 113 -14.42 10.95 5.83
CA THR A 113 -14.03 10.84 7.24
C THR A 113 -12.57 10.40 7.44
N LYS A 114 -11.96 9.76 6.43
CA LYS A 114 -10.59 9.21 6.50
C LYS A 114 -9.57 10.08 5.77
N ILE A 115 -9.99 11.14 5.09
CA ILE A 115 -9.08 12.04 4.36
C ILE A 115 -7.97 12.59 5.26
N LYS A 116 -8.30 12.99 6.51
CA LYS A 116 -7.30 13.51 7.45
C LYS A 116 -6.21 12.50 7.78
N HIS A 117 -6.55 11.22 7.89
CA HIS A 117 -5.59 10.16 8.19
C HIS A 117 -4.54 10.03 7.08
N TYR A 118 -4.98 10.04 5.83
CA TYR A 118 -4.07 9.92 4.69
C TYR A 118 -3.32 11.22 4.40
N LYS A 119 -3.93 12.40 4.58
CA LYS A 119 -3.23 13.70 4.44
C LYS A 119 -2.01 13.85 5.35
N VAL A 120 -2.09 13.37 6.59
CA VAL A 120 -0.98 13.46 7.56
C VAL A 120 0.21 12.59 7.13
N CYS A 121 0.00 11.58 6.29
CA CYS A 121 1.07 10.71 5.81
C CYS A 121 1.93 11.34 4.69
N ASN A 122 1.68 12.60 4.30
CA ASN A 122 2.55 13.42 3.43
C ASN A 122 3.00 12.78 2.10
N PHE A 123 2.28 11.76 1.62
CA PHE A 123 2.35 11.36 0.22
C PHE A 123 1.77 12.51 -0.62
N GLN A 124 2.35 12.83 -1.76
CA GLN A 124 1.88 13.94 -2.58
C GLN A 124 0.49 13.60 -3.17
N PHE A 125 -0.59 13.97 -2.47
CA PHE A 125 -1.96 13.63 -2.84
C PHE A 125 -2.51 14.57 -3.93
N PHE A 126 -2.98 14.00 -5.03
CA PHE A 126 -3.96 14.65 -5.92
C PHE A 126 -5.33 14.02 -5.67
N GLY A 127 -6.37 14.85 -5.50
CA GLY A 127 -7.75 14.47 -5.82
C GLY A 127 -8.68 14.17 -4.65
N LYS A 128 -9.73 14.99 -4.57
CA LYS A 128 -11.00 14.74 -3.89
C LYS A 128 -11.92 14.04 -4.90
N VAL A 129 -12.68 13.01 -4.49
CA VAL A 129 -13.82 12.50 -5.27
C VAL A 129 -15.06 12.83 -4.47
N ASP A 130 -15.76 13.90 -4.87
CA ASP A 130 -17.13 14.14 -4.42
C ASP A 130 -18.06 13.36 -5.40
N PRO A 131 -19.11 12.68 -4.89
CA PRO A 131 -20.04 11.88 -5.69
C PRO A 131 -20.86 12.71 -6.68
#